data_AF-A0A7W0VS84-F1
#
_entry.id   AF-A0A7W0VS84-F1
#
_cell.length_a   1.000
_cell.length_b   1.000
_cell.length_c   1.000
_cell.angle_alpha   90.00
_cell.angle_beta   90.00
_cell.angle_gamma   90.00
#
_symmetry.space_group_name_H-M   'P 1'
#
loop_
_entity.id
_entity.type
_entity.pdbx_description
1 polymer ?
#
loop_
_entity_poly.entity_id
_entity_poly.type
_entity_poly.pdbx_seq_one_letter_code
_entity_poly.pdbx_strand_id
1 'polypeptide(L)'
;MAIITFLFSFLSRKAGDIVQAVFGWSVSALFGKLPRKQNLLVTGALVLSLAWPFFVVGTFYPKLANWAIAMAPLHDWIGETAMRGIWIGLAVITPMIVGLLVHFAAPNAKGNKLSAMLHGYPLALGFFAATVVVLITVPIVKVASLVRGWSEEHVYLQPQQGEYEDVLAALAEASGRAGFPPKVDDVPGYMVIATTIMRTMAKGAVSAFVGDKLRRVTSDGVQMYLYPGDMLMRGKSAKLAHIRAMFSRTKLDSHAYLVEHEDAKHVQDELQLLNKILDARGADDAAETVMRFRNLYQEMMRLDIPYEQWAILESMARRFERRLLGMHVVSVDAMPLDVEADASRANNGDPNASAPAAMRVVGATRH
;
A
#
# COMPACT_ATOMS: atom_id res chain seq x y z
N MET A 1 25.90 -32.02 -0.39
CA MET A 1 26.57 -30.95 -1.17
C MET A 1 25.70 -30.45 -2.32
N ALA A 2 25.29 -31.27 -3.29
CA ALA A 2 24.52 -30.82 -4.47
C ALA A 2 23.20 -30.09 -4.16
N ILE A 3 22.45 -30.52 -3.14
CA ILE A 3 21.20 -29.85 -2.73
C ILE A 3 21.49 -28.45 -2.15
N ILE A 4 22.56 -28.30 -1.36
CA ILE A 4 22.94 -27.01 -0.77
C ILE A 4 23.43 -26.07 -1.88
N THR A 5 24.23 -26.56 -2.82
CA THR A 5 24.72 -25.77 -3.97
C THR A 5 23.59 -25.40 -4.94
N PHE A 6 22.61 -26.28 -5.16
CA PHE A 6 21.40 -25.98 -5.93
C PHE A 6 20.49 -24.98 -5.21
N LEU A 7 20.32 -25.12 -3.89
CA LEU A 7 19.58 -24.14 -3.08
C LEU A 7 20.26 -22.77 -3.13
N PHE A 8 21.60 -22.72 -3.01
CA PHE A 8 22.37 -21.48 -3.06
C PHE A 8 22.40 -20.85 -4.46
N SER A 9 22.45 -21.66 -5.53
CA SER A 9 22.42 -21.14 -6.91
C SER A 9 21.02 -20.69 -7.32
N PHE A 10 19.98 -21.37 -6.84
CA PHE A 10 18.58 -20.96 -7.01
C PHE A 10 18.27 -19.72 -6.18
N LEU A 11 18.74 -19.66 -4.92
CA LEU A 11 18.69 -18.44 -4.11
C LEU A 11 19.49 -17.31 -4.75
N SER A 12 20.66 -17.55 -5.34
CA SER A 12 21.50 -16.53 -5.97
C SER A 12 20.88 -15.97 -7.25
N ARG A 13 20.34 -16.82 -8.12
CA ARG A 13 19.66 -16.37 -9.35
C ARG A 13 18.35 -15.64 -9.04
N LYS A 14 17.60 -16.09 -8.04
CA LYS A 14 16.42 -15.38 -7.55
C LYS A 14 16.77 -14.26 -6.59
N ALA A 15 17.99 -14.16 -6.06
CA ALA A 15 18.37 -13.13 -5.11
C ALA A 15 18.36 -11.76 -5.77
N GLY A 16 18.66 -11.65 -7.07
CA GLY A 16 18.48 -10.38 -7.79
C GLY A 16 17.03 -9.91 -7.72
N ASP A 17 16.09 -10.76 -8.14
CA ASP A 17 14.65 -10.46 -8.14
C ASP A 17 14.07 -10.35 -6.73
N ILE A 18 14.54 -11.16 -5.78
CA ILE A 18 14.12 -11.14 -4.38
C ILE A 18 14.71 -9.93 -3.68
N VAL A 19 15.97 -9.54 -3.92
CA VAL A 19 16.55 -8.32 -3.37
C VAL A 19 15.86 -7.11 -3.99
N GLN A 20 15.56 -7.12 -5.29
CA GLN A 20 14.84 -6.03 -5.95
C GLN A 20 13.38 -5.94 -5.51
N ALA A 21 12.70 -7.07 -5.31
CA ALA A 21 11.35 -7.13 -4.76
C ALA A 21 11.34 -6.78 -3.26
N VAL A 22 12.29 -7.30 -2.47
CA VAL A 22 12.45 -6.97 -1.04
C VAL A 22 12.84 -5.52 -0.89
N PHE A 23 13.70 -4.93 -1.72
CA PHE A 23 13.96 -3.49 -1.71
C PHE A 23 12.73 -2.69 -2.11
N GLY A 24 12.03 -3.08 -3.18
CA GLY A 24 10.81 -2.41 -3.62
C GLY A 24 9.72 -2.43 -2.55
N TRP A 25 9.53 -3.57 -1.90
CA TRP A 25 8.59 -3.79 -0.81
C TRP A 25 9.06 -3.15 0.50
N SER A 26 10.36 -3.13 0.79
CA SER A 26 10.91 -2.48 1.98
C SER A 26 10.83 -0.98 1.87
N VAL A 27 11.15 -0.39 0.72
CA VAL A 27 10.96 1.06 0.50
C VAL A 27 9.47 1.40 0.61
N SER A 28 8.59 0.63 -0.01
CA SER A 28 7.13 0.83 0.12
C SER A 28 6.63 0.65 1.56
N ALA A 29 7.14 -0.33 2.31
CA ALA A 29 6.71 -0.62 3.67
C ALA A 29 7.31 0.33 4.71
N LEU A 30 8.53 0.83 4.48
CA LEU A 30 9.25 1.70 5.41
C LEU A 30 8.82 3.17 5.26
N PHE A 31 8.37 3.57 4.06
CA PHE A 31 8.06 4.97 3.75
C PHE A 31 6.65 5.24 3.20
N GLY A 32 5.87 4.20 2.89
CA GLY A 32 4.68 4.34 2.06
C GLY A 32 5.04 4.73 0.61
N LYS A 33 4.03 4.94 -0.24
CA LYS A 33 4.27 5.38 -1.63
C LYS A 33 4.40 6.90 -1.69
N LEU A 34 5.64 7.39 -1.77
CA LEU A 34 5.98 8.80 -1.97
C LEU A 34 5.83 9.21 -3.46
N PRO A 35 5.54 10.49 -3.77
CA PRO A 35 5.60 11.03 -5.13
C PRO A 35 6.88 10.62 -5.86
N ARG A 36 6.80 10.30 -7.17
CA ARG A 36 7.88 9.68 -7.97
C ARG A 36 9.26 10.35 -7.80
N LYS A 37 9.30 11.68 -7.65
CA LYS A 37 10.54 12.45 -7.39
C LYS A 37 11.13 12.18 -6.01
N GLN A 38 10.31 12.16 -4.96
CA GLN A 38 10.73 11.88 -3.58
C GLN A 38 11.16 10.42 -3.43
N ASN A 39 10.47 9.49 -4.10
CA ASN A 39 10.85 8.07 -4.11
C ASN A 39 12.26 7.85 -4.70
N LEU A 40 12.62 8.57 -5.78
CA LEU A 40 13.96 8.50 -6.36
C LEU A 40 15.05 8.96 -5.36
N LEU A 41 14.80 10.05 -4.64
CA LEU A 41 15.73 10.60 -3.65
C LEU A 41 15.91 9.64 -2.46
N VAL A 42 14.82 9.08 -1.93
CA VAL A 42 14.85 8.12 -0.81
C VAL A 42 15.49 6.81 -1.22
N THR A 43 15.20 6.32 -2.42
CA THR A 43 15.85 5.12 -2.97
C THR A 43 17.36 5.34 -3.14
N GLY A 44 17.76 6.50 -3.68
CA GLY A 44 19.17 6.88 -3.78
C GLY A 44 19.86 6.95 -2.42
N ALA A 45 19.21 7.54 -1.41
CA ALA A 45 19.71 7.60 -0.04
C ALA A 45 19.90 6.20 0.56
N LEU A 46 18.96 5.27 0.34
CA LEU A 46 19.04 3.89 0.79
C LEU A 46 20.23 3.14 0.15
N VAL A 47 20.39 3.26 -1.17
CA VAL A 47 21.51 2.62 -1.91
C VAL A 47 22.85 3.15 -1.43
N LEU A 48 22.99 4.48 -1.29
CA LEU A 48 24.20 5.12 -0.73
C LEU A 48 24.50 4.63 0.69
N SER A 49 23.46 4.49 1.51
CA SER A 49 23.60 4.00 2.89
C SER A 49 24.10 2.56 2.96
N LEU A 50 23.74 1.72 1.98
CA LEU A 50 24.20 0.33 1.90
C LEU A 50 25.62 0.20 1.34
N ALA A 51 26.01 1.11 0.44
CA ALA A 51 27.38 1.20 -0.05
C ALA A 51 28.34 1.73 1.03
N TRP A 52 27.85 2.57 1.96
CA TRP A 52 28.69 3.27 2.93
C TRP A 52 29.60 2.38 3.80
N PRO A 53 29.14 1.25 4.38
CA PRO A 53 30.03 0.35 5.12
C PRO A 53 31.16 -0.22 4.27
N PHE A 54 30.93 -0.47 2.98
CA PHE A 54 32.01 -0.88 2.07
C PHE A 54 33.03 0.24 1.90
N PHE A 55 32.58 1.50 1.83
CA PHE A 55 33.50 2.64 1.82
C PHE A 55 34.36 2.70 3.08
N VAL A 56 33.75 2.52 4.25
CA VAL A 56 34.45 2.49 5.54
C VAL A 56 35.45 1.33 5.58
N VAL A 57 35.05 0.11 5.23
CA VAL A 57 35.95 -1.06 5.23
C VAL A 57 37.10 -0.87 4.24
N GLY A 58 36.86 -0.28 3.07
CA GLY A 58 37.88 0.04 2.07
C GLY A 58 38.96 1.00 2.59
N THR A 59 38.66 1.85 3.57
CA THR A 59 39.68 2.71 4.22
C THR A 59 40.70 1.93 5.05
N PHE A 60 40.30 0.78 5.62
CA PHE A 60 41.15 -0.08 6.45
C PHE A 60 41.80 -1.21 5.65
N TYR A 61 41.11 -1.72 4.61
CA TYR A 61 41.57 -2.84 3.80
C TYR A 61 41.56 -2.47 2.29
N PRO A 62 42.58 -1.77 1.78
CA PRO A 62 42.65 -1.35 0.37
C PRO A 62 42.69 -2.52 -0.62
N LYS A 63 42.99 -3.75 -0.18
CA LYS A 63 42.90 -4.94 -1.04
C LYS A 63 41.47 -5.29 -1.45
N LEU A 64 40.47 -5.00 -0.59
CA LEU A 64 39.04 -5.16 -0.93
C LEU A 64 38.60 -4.12 -1.96
N ALA A 65 39.16 -2.91 -1.88
CA ALA A 65 38.93 -1.86 -2.86
C ALA A 65 39.40 -2.24 -4.27
N ASN A 66 40.57 -2.88 -4.37
CA ASN A 66 41.09 -3.36 -5.65
C ASN A 66 40.18 -4.42 -6.29
N TRP A 67 39.47 -5.23 -5.51
CA TRP A 67 38.51 -6.21 -6.06
C TRP A 67 37.23 -5.55 -6.58
N ALA A 68 36.71 -4.54 -5.89
CA ALA A 68 35.55 -3.76 -6.35
C ALA A 68 35.89 -2.91 -7.59
N ILE A 69 37.10 -2.36 -7.66
CA ILE A 69 37.59 -1.56 -8.78
C ILE A 69 38.12 -2.44 -9.91
N ALA A 70 38.41 -3.72 -9.73
CA ALA A 70 38.81 -4.62 -10.83
C ALA A 70 37.77 -4.74 -11.96
N MET A 71 36.52 -4.32 -11.74
CA MET A 71 35.50 -4.16 -12.79
C MET A 71 35.62 -2.86 -13.60
N ALA A 72 36.46 -1.92 -13.17
CA ALA A 72 36.77 -0.66 -13.84
C ALA A 72 38.28 -0.58 -14.13
N PRO A 73 38.72 -0.36 -15.39
CA PRO A 73 40.13 -0.37 -15.75
C PRO A 73 40.83 0.92 -15.28
N LEU A 74 41.06 1.05 -13.97
CA LEU A 74 41.70 2.20 -13.30
C LEU A 74 42.86 1.81 -12.38
N HIS A 75 43.21 0.52 -12.35
CA HIS A 75 44.20 -0.07 -11.45
C HIS A 75 45.61 0.56 -11.58
N ASP A 76 46.05 0.91 -12.79
CA ASP A 76 47.47 1.17 -13.04
C ASP A 76 47.90 2.62 -12.80
N TRP A 77 46.96 3.54 -12.56
CA TRP A 77 47.25 4.98 -12.56
C TRP A 77 47.19 5.66 -11.19
N ILE A 78 46.57 5.02 -10.19
CA ILE A 78 46.29 5.62 -8.89
C ILE A 78 47.03 4.84 -7.80
N GLY A 79 48.13 5.40 -7.28
CA GLY A 79 48.91 4.78 -6.21
C GLY A 79 48.09 4.51 -4.93
N GLU A 80 48.57 3.58 -4.10
CA GLU A 80 47.88 3.08 -2.90
C GLU A 80 47.42 4.19 -1.94
N THR A 81 48.24 5.25 -1.79
CA THR A 81 47.92 6.42 -0.97
C THR A 81 46.77 7.25 -1.54
N ALA A 82 46.74 7.47 -2.85
CA ALA A 82 45.68 8.22 -3.52
C ALA A 82 44.35 7.43 -3.50
N MET A 83 44.42 6.11 -3.67
CA MET A 83 43.29 5.22 -3.51
C MET A 83 42.70 5.33 -2.12
N ARG A 84 43.54 5.23 -1.07
CA ARG A 84 43.09 5.39 0.32
C ARG A 84 42.42 6.75 0.56
N GLY A 85 42.94 7.82 -0.04
CA GLY A 85 42.33 9.15 -0.02
C GLY A 85 40.94 9.19 -0.62
N ILE A 86 40.73 8.53 -1.77
CA ILE A 86 39.41 8.41 -2.42
C ILE A 86 38.42 7.66 -1.51
N TRP A 87 38.83 6.54 -0.91
CA TRP A 87 37.97 5.76 -0.01
C TRP A 87 37.60 6.53 1.26
N ILE A 88 38.54 7.26 1.85
CA ILE A 88 38.27 8.14 2.99
C ILE A 88 37.30 9.25 2.56
N GLY A 89 37.53 9.86 1.40
CA GLY A 89 36.63 10.86 0.82
C GLY A 89 35.21 10.32 0.65
N LEU A 90 35.05 9.14 0.04
CA LEU A 90 33.75 8.49 -0.13
C LEU A 90 33.09 8.17 1.22
N ALA A 91 33.83 7.61 2.18
CA ALA A 91 33.31 7.27 3.50
C ALA A 91 32.79 8.50 4.26
N VAL A 92 33.38 9.67 4.05
CA VAL A 92 32.98 10.95 4.67
C VAL A 92 31.86 11.65 3.89
N ILE A 93 31.94 11.68 2.56
CA ILE A 93 31.00 12.41 1.70
C ILE A 93 29.67 11.67 1.56
N THR A 94 29.67 10.34 1.48
CA THR A 94 28.46 9.55 1.25
C THR A 94 27.36 9.82 2.28
N PRO A 95 27.62 9.81 3.61
CA PRO A 95 26.58 10.15 4.57
C PRO A 95 26.06 11.57 4.43
N MET A 96 26.92 12.54 4.09
CA MET A 96 26.50 13.93 3.86
C MET A 96 25.50 14.04 2.70
N ILE A 97 25.74 13.28 1.61
CA ILE A 97 24.82 13.19 0.48
C ILE A 97 23.50 12.54 0.91
N VAL A 98 23.54 11.45 1.69
CA VAL A 98 22.33 10.79 2.24
C VAL A 98 21.48 11.78 3.01
N GLY A 99 22.09 12.59 3.89
CA GLY A 99 21.39 13.62 4.66
C GLY A 99 20.71 14.68 3.79
N LEU A 100 21.38 15.15 2.72
CA LEU A 100 20.80 16.08 1.76
C LEU A 100 19.64 15.47 0.96
N LEU A 101 19.79 14.23 0.49
CA LEU A 101 18.75 13.55 -0.28
C LEU A 101 17.48 13.39 0.54
N VAL A 102 17.60 12.98 1.81
CA VAL A 102 16.46 12.86 2.73
C VAL A 102 15.84 14.23 3.01
N HIS A 103 16.64 15.27 3.21
CA HIS A 103 16.14 16.63 3.41
C HIS A 103 15.33 17.14 2.21
N PHE A 104 15.76 16.87 0.98
CA PHE A 104 15.01 17.25 -0.21
C PHE A 104 13.79 16.37 -0.49
N ALA A 105 13.78 15.13 0.01
CA ALA A 105 12.63 14.26 -0.09
C ALA A 105 11.51 14.63 0.91
N ALA A 106 11.87 15.24 2.05
CA ALA A 106 10.91 15.56 3.10
C ALA A 106 10.04 16.80 2.76
N PRO A 107 8.70 16.68 2.76
CA PRO A 107 7.80 17.77 2.38
C PRO A 107 7.83 18.96 3.36
N ASN A 108 8.21 18.74 4.62
CA ASN A 108 8.32 19.75 5.68
C ASN A 108 9.72 19.76 6.32
N ALA A 109 10.76 19.72 5.49
CA ALA A 109 12.14 19.68 5.99
C ALA A 109 12.47 20.95 6.80
N LYS A 110 12.50 20.83 8.13
CA LYS A 110 12.90 21.92 9.04
C LYS A 110 14.42 21.94 9.19
N GLY A 111 15.03 23.12 9.07
CA GLY A 111 16.46 23.35 9.32
C GLY A 111 17.29 23.66 8.06
N ASN A 112 18.54 24.07 8.26
CA ASN A 112 19.46 24.45 7.17
C ASN A 112 20.16 23.22 6.55
N LYS A 113 20.55 23.32 5.27
CA LYS A 113 21.21 22.26 4.49
C LYS A 113 22.48 21.71 5.15
N LEU A 114 23.23 22.57 5.86
CA LEU A 114 24.44 22.17 6.58
C LEU A 114 24.12 21.23 7.76
N SER A 115 23.02 21.49 8.47
CA SER A 115 22.53 20.61 9.53
C SER A 115 22.06 19.27 8.94
N ALA A 116 21.39 19.29 7.78
CA ALA A 116 21.00 18.08 7.09
C ALA A 116 22.20 17.20 6.69
N MET A 117 23.30 17.79 6.20
CA MET A 117 24.54 17.06 5.89
C MET A 117 25.10 16.33 7.12
N LEU A 118 25.13 16.99 8.29
CA LEU A 118 25.64 16.39 9.53
C LEU A 118 24.72 15.26 10.03
N HIS A 119 23.39 15.43 9.93
CA HIS A 119 22.42 14.39 10.26
C HIS A 119 22.46 13.21 9.26
N GLY A 120 23.16 13.36 8.15
CA GLY A 120 23.39 12.29 7.17
C GLY A 120 24.13 11.07 7.73
N TYR A 121 25.01 11.24 8.72
CA TYR A 121 25.73 10.15 9.38
C TYR A 121 24.82 9.18 10.15
N PRO A 122 24.02 9.64 11.14
CA PRO A 122 23.08 8.75 11.81
C PRO A 122 22.01 8.21 10.87
N LEU A 123 21.61 8.96 9.84
CA LEU A 123 20.67 8.49 8.81
C LEU A 123 21.23 7.33 7.99
N ALA A 124 22.45 7.46 7.46
CA ALA A 124 23.09 6.41 6.67
C ALA A 124 23.28 5.12 7.48
N LEU A 125 23.71 5.25 8.74
CA LEU A 125 23.83 4.11 9.64
C LEU A 125 22.47 3.48 9.96
N GLY A 126 21.44 4.30 10.19
CA GLY A 126 20.07 3.84 10.44
C GLY A 126 19.49 3.05 9.26
N PHE A 127 19.65 3.57 8.04
CA PHE A 127 19.22 2.89 6.82
C PHE A 127 19.95 1.57 6.59
N PHE A 128 21.27 1.57 6.78
CA PHE A 128 22.06 0.34 6.69
C PHE A 128 21.58 -0.71 7.69
N ALA A 129 21.49 -0.34 8.97
CA ALA A 129 21.08 -1.24 10.05
C ALA A 129 19.65 -1.78 9.82
N ALA A 130 18.70 -0.91 9.45
CA ALA A 130 17.34 -1.30 9.12
C ALA A 130 17.31 -2.29 7.94
N THR A 131 18.10 -2.04 6.90
CA THR A 131 18.19 -2.94 5.74
C THR A 131 18.75 -4.31 6.13
N VAL A 132 19.82 -4.37 6.92
CA VAL A 132 20.39 -5.64 7.38
C VAL A 132 19.37 -6.43 8.18
N VAL A 133 18.66 -5.78 9.10
CA VAL A 133 17.58 -6.40 9.88
C VAL A 133 16.51 -6.98 8.96
N VAL A 134 16.06 -6.21 7.97
CA VAL A 134 15.02 -6.65 7.01
C VAL A 134 15.52 -7.79 6.13
N LEU A 135 16.76 -7.73 5.65
CA LEU A 135 17.39 -8.76 4.80
C LEU A 135 17.47 -10.10 5.53
N ILE A 136 17.63 -10.09 6.85
CA ILE A 136 17.62 -11.31 7.67
C ILE A 136 16.19 -11.73 8.02
N THR A 137 15.35 -10.77 8.43
CA THR A 137 14.02 -11.05 8.98
C THR A 137 13.04 -11.52 7.91
N VAL A 138 13.04 -10.89 6.74
CA VAL A 138 12.08 -11.20 5.66
C VAL A 138 12.22 -12.65 5.17
N PRO A 139 13.42 -13.19 4.85
CA PRO A 139 13.56 -14.59 4.47
C PRO A 139 13.10 -15.56 5.55
N ILE A 140 13.43 -15.30 6.83
CA ILE A 140 12.99 -16.15 7.95
C ILE A 140 11.46 -16.19 8.02
N VAL A 141 10.83 -15.02 7.94
CA VAL A 141 9.38 -14.87 7.95
C VAL A 141 8.75 -15.56 6.73
N LYS A 142 9.37 -15.45 5.55
CA LYS A 142 8.88 -16.09 4.31
C LYS A 142 8.97 -17.60 4.36
N VAL A 143 10.07 -18.16 4.88
CA VAL A 143 10.22 -19.60 5.12
C VAL A 143 9.17 -20.09 6.11
N ALA A 144 8.95 -19.36 7.20
CA ALA A 144 7.91 -19.69 8.16
C ALA A 144 6.49 -19.65 7.54
N SER A 145 6.22 -18.70 6.63
CA SER A 145 4.96 -18.66 5.86
C SER A 145 4.81 -19.90 4.99
N LEU A 146 5.84 -20.29 4.24
CA LEU A 146 5.82 -21.44 3.34
C LEU A 146 5.58 -22.75 4.10
N VAL A 147 6.26 -22.95 5.23
CA VAL A 147 6.09 -24.13 6.09
C VAL A 147 4.65 -24.21 6.64
N ARG A 148 4.02 -23.07 6.94
CA ARG A 148 2.63 -23.01 7.41
C ARG A 148 1.60 -23.07 6.28
N GLY A 149 2.02 -23.07 5.02
CA GLY A 149 1.14 -22.96 3.86
C GLY A 149 0.36 -21.63 3.84
N TRP A 150 0.98 -20.55 4.32
CA TRP A 150 0.36 -19.22 4.34
C TRP A 150 0.70 -18.42 3.09
N SER A 151 -0.31 -17.78 2.51
CA SER A 151 -0.15 -16.73 1.52
C SER A 151 0.00 -15.37 2.19
N GLU A 152 0.63 -14.44 1.47
CA GLU A 152 0.82 -13.06 1.87
C GLU A 152 0.22 -12.19 0.77
N GLU A 153 -0.71 -11.32 1.14
CA GLU A 153 -1.44 -10.44 0.24
C GLU A 153 -1.33 -9.01 0.75
N HIS A 154 -0.93 -8.11 -0.15
CA HIS A 154 -0.94 -6.68 0.11
C HIS A 154 -2.23 -6.10 -0.45
N VAL A 155 -2.96 -5.37 0.39
CA VAL A 155 -4.21 -4.72 0.01
C VAL A 155 -4.06 -3.25 0.33
N TYR A 156 -4.18 -2.41 -0.68
CA TYR A 156 -4.14 -0.98 -0.48
C TYR A 156 -5.24 -0.57 0.49
N LEU A 157 -4.82 0.00 1.61
CA LEU A 157 -5.71 0.48 2.65
C LEU A 157 -4.97 1.55 3.45
N GLN A 158 -5.42 2.79 3.31
CA GLN A 158 -4.82 3.94 3.98
C GLN A 158 -5.82 4.54 4.97
N PRO A 159 -5.61 4.41 6.29
CA PRO A 159 -6.44 5.06 7.28
C PRO A 159 -6.49 6.57 7.09
N GLN A 160 -7.68 7.17 7.24
CA GLN A 160 -7.83 8.62 7.30
C GLN A 160 -7.24 9.16 8.62
N GLN A 161 -6.99 10.46 8.67
CA GLN A 161 -6.36 11.09 9.83
C GLN A 161 -7.23 10.91 11.08
N GLY A 162 -6.68 10.24 12.11
CA GLY A 162 -7.38 9.99 13.37
C GLY A 162 -8.25 8.73 13.40
N GLU A 163 -8.45 8.06 12.27
CA GLU A 163 -9.38 6.93 12.11
C GLU A 163 -8.69 5.56 12.20
N TYR A 164 -7.44 5.50 12.65
CA TYR A 164 -6.65 4.26 12.67
C TYR A 164 -7.30 3.13 13.50
N GLU A 165 -7.85 3.47 14.65
CA GLU A 165 -8.52 2.50 15.53
C GLU A 165 -9.87 2.05 14.97
N ASP A 166 -10.61 2.94 14.31
CA ASP A 166 -11.88 2.61 13.64
C ASP A 166 -11.66 1.66 12.46
N VAL A 167 -10.56 1.84 11.72
CA VAL A 167 -10.14 0.89 10.69
C VAL A 167 -9.82 -0.48 11.30
N LEU A 168 -9.08 -0.55 12.42
CA LEU A 168 -8.82 -1.83 13.09
C LEU A 168 -10.11 -2.50 13.57
N ALA A 169 -11.05 -1.72 14.11
CA ALA A 169 -12.36 -2.21 14.51
C ALA A 169 -13.14 -2.77 13.31
N ALA A 170 -13.15 -2.08 12.17
CA ALA A 170 -13.78 -2.55 10.94
C ALA A 170 -13.11 -3.83 10.40
N LEU A 171 -11.78 -3.94 10.47
CA LEU A 171 -11.06 -5.17 10.08
C LEU A 171 -11.37 -6.35 11.03
N ALA A 172 -11.46 -6.09 12.33
CA ALA A 172 -11.89 -7.08 13.32
C ALA A 172 -13.33 -7.53 13.05
N GLU A 173 -14.23 -6.58 12.79
CA GLU A 173 -15.62 -6.86 12.42
C GLU A 173 -15.71 -7.73 11.15
N ALA A 174 -14.93 -7.42 10.11
CA ALA A 174 -14.90 -8.21 8.88
C ALA A 174 -14.46 -9.65 9.15
N SER A 175 -13.45 -9.83 10.00
CA SER A 175 -12.99 -11.14 10.44
C SER A 175 -14.09 -11.89 11.21
N GLY A 176 -14.75 -11.23 12.16
CA GLY A 176 -15.86 -11.81 12.91
C GLY A 176 -17.02 -12.24 12.01
N ARG A 177 -17.42 -11.38 11.06
CA ARG A 177 -18.48 -11.67 10.07
C ARG A 177 -18.12 -12.82 9.13
N ALA A 178 -16.83 -13.03 8.87
CA ALA A 178 -16.34 -14.18 8.10
C ALA A 178 -16.29 -15.48 8.92
N GLY A 179 -16.68 -15.46 10.20
CA GLY A 179 -16.67 -16.61 11.09
C GLY A 179 -15.33 -16.86 11.77
N PHE A 180 -14.42 -15.87 11.77
CA PHE A 180 -13.10 -15.96 12.38
C PHE A 180 -12.99 -14.96 13.55
N PRO A 181 -13.16 -15.40 14.81
CA PRO A 181 -13.11 -14.52 15.98
C PRO A 181 -11.81 -13.69 16.00
N PRO A 182 -11.92 -12.35 15.97
CA PRO A 182 -10.75 -11.47 15.92
C PRO A 182 -10.16 -11.22 17.31
N LYS A 183 -8.85 -11.00 17.34
CA LYS A 183 -8.13 -10.43 18.47
C LYS A 183 -7.23 -9.31 17.98
N VAL A 184 -7.39 -8.12 18.56
CA VAL A 184 -6.55 -6.96 18.23
C VAL A 184 -5.39 -6.92 19.21
N ASP A 185 -4.17 -7.09 18.69
CA ASP A 185 -2.93 -7.12 19.48
C ASP A 185 -1.90 -6.17 18.87
N ASP A 186 -0.87 -5.85 19.64
CA ASP A 186 0.30 -5.17 19.09
C ASP A 186 1.05 -6.08 18.11
N VAL A 187 1.72 -5.45 17.14
CA VAL A 187 2.59 -6.16 16.20
C VAL A 187 3.78 -6.76 16.97
N PRO A 188 4.17 -8.03 16.67
CA PRO A 188 5.30 -8.66 17.36
C PRO A 188 6.58 -7.84 17.23
N GLY A 189 7.37 -7.79 18.31
CA GLY A 189 8.55 -6.93 18.40
C GLY A 189 9.49 -7.03 17.20
N TYR A 190 9.75 -8.25 16.69
CA TYR A 190 10.63 -8.48 15.53
C TYR A 190 10.17 -7.79 14.23
N MET A 191 8.86 -7.54 14.07
CA MET A 191 8.31 -6.85 12.90
C MET A 191 8.34 -5.32 13.04
N VAL A 192 8.63 -4.82 14.24
CA VAL A 192 8.77 -3.39 14.55
C VAL A 192 10.25 -2.98 14.68
N ILE A 193 11.21 -3.91 14.65
CA ILE A 193 12.64 -3.59 14.85
C ILE A 193 13.14 -2.62 13.79
N ALA A 194 12.89 -2.91 12.50
CA ALA A 194 13.36 -2.06 11.41
C ALA A 194 12.76 -0.65 11.48
N THR A 195 11.46 -0.55 11.78
CA THR A 195 10.77 0.74 11.94
C THR A 195 11.20 1.48 13.21
N THR A 196 11.55 0.77 14.28
CA THR A 196 12.09 1.34 15.52
C THR A 196 13.48 1.93 15.31
N ILE A 197 14.38 1.18 14.65
CA ILE A 197 15.72 1.67 14.29
C ILE A 197 15.58 2.95 13.47
N MET A 198 14.74 2.93 12.43
CA MET A 198 14.44 4.10 11.62
C MET A 198 13.91 5.28 12.45
N ARG A 199 12.96 5.05 13.36
CA ARG A 199 12.42 6.09 14.23
C ARG A 199 13.50 6.71 15.13
N THR A 200 14.37 5.88 15.71
CA THR A 200 15.43 6.35 16.62
C THR A 200 16.56 7.08 15.89
N MET A 201 16.95 6.62 14.70
CA MET A 201 18.11 7.13 13.98
C MET A 201 17.77 8.21 12.95
N ALA A 202 16.51 8.27 12.49
CA ALA A 202 16.00 9.27 11.55
C ALA A 202 15.01 10.26 12.20
N LYS A 203 15.19 10.53 13.50
CA LYS A 203 14.32 11.38 14.32
C LYS A 203 14.08 12.73 13.62
N GLY A 204 12.82 13.02 13.26
CA GLY A 204 12.39 14.24 12.58
C GLY A 204 12.21 14.15 11.07
N ALA A 205 12.90 13.25 10.36
CA ALA A 205 12.76 13.07 8.91
C ALA A 205 11.72 11.99 8.53
N VAL A 206 11.59 10.95 9.36
CA VAL A 206 10.73 9.78 9.08
C VAL A 206 9.52 9.69 10.01
N SER A 207 9.49 10.49 11.10
CA SER A 207 8.40 10.50 12.07
C SER A 207 7.06 10.95 11.50
N ALA A 208 7.05 11.71 10.40
CA ALA A 208 5.83 12.06 9.69
C ALA A 208 5.20 10.88 8.93
N PHE A 209 5.97 9.81 8.68
CA PHE A 209 5.57 8.67 7.84
C PHE A 209 5.28 7.39 8.63
N VAL A 210 5.73 7.30 9.89
CA VAL A 210 5.63 6.09 10.72
C VAL A 210 4.75 6.37 11.93
N GLY A 211 3.48 5.94 11.89
CA GLY A 211 2.53 6.06 12.99
C GLY A 211 3.04 5.46 14.31
N ASP A 212 2.57 5.98 15.44
CA ASP A 212 3.19 5.76 16.76
C ASP A 212 3.15 4.31 17.23
N LYS A 213 2.11 3.54 16.90
CA LYS A 213 1.95 2.12 17.28
C LYS A 213 1.30 1.31 16.16
N LEU A 214 2.05 0.36 15.58
CA LEU A 214 1.50 -0.60 14.63
C LEU A 214 0.73 -1.68 15.40
N ARG A 215 -0.55 -1.84 15.06
CA ARG A 215 -1.41 -2.89 15.60
C ARG A 215 -1.80 -3.87 14.50
N ARG A 216 -2.27 -5.04 14.93
CA ARG A 216 -2.73 -6.11 14.04
C ARG A 216 -4.02 -6.72 14.53
N VAL A 217 -4.80 -7.22 13.59
CA VAL A 217 -5.95 -8.09 13.84
C VAL A 217 -5.52 -9.52 13.57
N THR A 218 -5.74 -10.43 14.51
CA THR A 218 -5.38 -11.84 14.40
C THR A 218 -6.58 -12.74 14.64
N SER A 219 -6.63 -13.84 13.91
CA SER A 219 -7.61 -14.90 14.07
C SER A 219 -6.95 -16.25 13.77
N ASP A 220 -7.66 -17.36 14.00
CA ASP A 220 -7.11 -18.68 13.70
C ASP A 220 -6.65 -18.79 12.23
N GLY A 221 -5.34 -18.90 12.03
CA GLY A 221 -4.71 -19.02 10.73
C GLY A 221 -4.75 -17.76 9.85
N VAL A 222 -5.03 -16.58 10.41
CA VAL A 222 -5.02 -15.27 9.70
C VAL A 222 -4.42 -14.17 10.57
N GLN A 223 -3.63 -13.29 9.95
CA GLN A 223 -3.06 -12.09 10.54
C GLN A 223 -3.19 -10.93 9.56
N MET A 224 -3.71 -9.79 10.01
CA MET A 224 -3.85 -8.56 9.24
C MET A 224 -3.07 -7.46 9.95
N TYR A 225 -2.08 -6.91 9.26
CA TYR A 225 -1.19 -5.86 9.75
C TYR A 225 -1.55 -4.54 9.08
N LEU A 226 -1.93 -3.54 9.87
CA LEU A 226 -2.32 -2.24 9.36
C LEU A 226 -1.13 -1.27 9.37
N TYR A 227 -0.61 -0.97 8.18
CA TYR A 227 0.42 0.06 7.97
C TYR A 227 -0.21 1.39 7.51
N PRO A 228 0.50 2.52 7.61
CA PRO A 228 -0.06 3.84 7.27
C PRO A 228 -0.58 4.01 5.84
N GLY A 229 -0.16 3.19 4.88
CA GLY A 229 -0.60 3.29 3.49
C GLY A 229 -0.78 1.95 2.79
N ASP A 230 -0.83 0.87 3.55
CA ASP A 230 -1.00 -0.49 3.03
C ASP A 230 -1.46 -1.41 4.16
N MET A 231 -2.08 -2.52 3.80
CA MET A 231 -2.42 -3.58 4.73
C MET A 231 -1.87 -4.92 4.25
N LEU A 232 -1.12 -5.58 5.13
CA LEU A 232 -0.59 -6.91 4.86
C LEU A 232 -1.50 -7.97 5.51
N MET A 233 -2.09 -8.81 4.68
CA MET A 233 -2.85 -9.99 5.09
C MET A 233 -1.99 -11.24 4.94
N ARG A 234 -1.95 -12.09 5.97
CA ARG A 234 -1.18 -13.34 5.98
C ARG A 234 -2.01 -14.48 6.53
N GLY A 235 -2.02 -15.63 5.87
CA GLY A 235 -2.81 -16.77 6.34
C GLY A 235 -3.15 -17.76 5.24
N LYS A 236 -4.12 -18.65 5.50
CA LYS A 236 -4.62 -19.56 4.46
C LYS A 236 -5.43 -18.77 3.43
N SER A 237 -5.10 -18.90 2.14
CA SER A 237 -5.71 -18.09 1.06
C SER A 237 -7.24 -18.12 1.05
N ALA A 238 -7.87 -19.27 1.29
CA ALA A 238 -9.33 -19.39 1.39
C ALA A 238 -9.91 -18.54 2.55
N LYS A 239 -9.23 -18.52 3.71
CA LYS A 239 -9.65 -17.70 4.85
C LYS A 239 -9.46 -16.21 4.55
N LEU A 240 -8.37 -15.82 3.89
CA LEU A 240 -8.12 -14.43 3.47
C LEU A 240 -9.20 -13.94 2.51
N ALA A 241 -9.56 -14.76 1.52
CA ALA A 241 -10.62 -14.44 0.56
C ALA A 241 -11.99 -14.23 1.25
N HIS A 242 -12.35 -15.08 2.22
CA HIS A 242 -13.59 -14.92 2.98
C HIS A 242 -13.63 -13.62 3.79
N ILE A 243 -12.51 -13.27 4.45
CA ILE A 243 -12.42 -12.03 5.23
C ILE A 243 -12.49 -10.82 4.30
N ARG A 244 -11.76 -10.85 3.18
CA ARG A 244 -11.76 -9.76 2.20
C ARG A 244 -13.14 -9.54 1.57
N ALA A 245 -13.90 -10.61 1.34
CA ALA A 245 -15.30 -10.52 0.89
C ALA A 245 -16.20 -9.80 1.91
N MET A 246 -15.84 -9.79 3.19
CA MET A 246 -16.57 -9.08 4.24
C MET A 246 -16.18 -7.61 4.38
N PHE A 247 -15.08 -7.13 3.77
CA PHE A 247 -14.67 -5.71 3.86
C PHE A 247 -15.76 -4.76 3.38
N SER A 248 -16.39 -5.08 2.24
CA SER A 248 -17.50 -4.30 1.67
C SER A 248 -18.78 -4.29 2.54
N ARG A 249 -18.82 -5.13 3.59
CA ARG A 249 -19.93 -5.22 4.54
C ARG A 249 -19.64 -4.51 5.86
N THR A 250 -18.48 -3.87 5.99
CA THR A 250 -18.09 -3.07 7.17
C THR A 250 -18.02 -1.60 6.81
N LYS A 251 -17.76 -0.74 7.80
CA LYS A 251 -17.57 0.71 7.59
C LYS A 251 -16.15 1.09 7.13
N LEU A 252 -15.38 0.13 6.63
CA LEU A 252 -13.98 0.34 6.24
C LEU A 252 -13.81 1.50 5.24
N ASP A 253 -14.74 1.61 4.30
CA ASP A 253 -14.80 2.68 3.29
C ASP A 253 -15.20 4.04 3.85
N SER A 254 -15.58 4.15 5.13
CA SER A 254 -15.86 5.42 5.82
C SER A 254 -14.65 5.93 6.62
N HIS A 255 -13.66 5.07 6.89
CA HIS A 255 -12.53 5.34 7.79
C HIS A 255 -11.16 5.22 7.08
N ALA A 256 -11.12 4.62 5.90
CA ALA A 256 -9.91 4.44 5.12
C ALA A 256 -10.14 4.64 3.62
N TYR A 257 -9.11 5.13 2.93
CA TYR A 257 -9.01 5.07 1.48
C TYR A 257 -8.73 3.64 1.03
N LEU A 258 -9.58 3.13 0.15
CA LEU A 258 -9.44 1.82 -0.48
C LEU A 258 -8.85 1.93 -1.90
N VAL A 259 -8.71 3.16 -2.40
CA VAL A 259 -8.16 3.50 -3.71
C VAL A 259 -6.93 4.38 -3.56
N GLU A 260 -5.94 4.18 -4.44
CA GLU A 260 -4.63 4.82 -4.35
C GLU A 260 -4.58 6.13 -5.14
N HIS A 261 -5.24 6.19 -6.30
CA HIS A 261 -5.19 7.32 -7.22
C HIS A 261 -5.88 8.55 -6.63
N GLU A 262 -5.28 9.73 -6.75
CA GLU A 262 -5.83 10.95 -6.14
C GLU A 262 -7.24 11.28 -6.64
N ASP A 263 -7.46 11.18 -7.95
CA ASP A 263 -8.80 11.38 -8.53
C ASP A 263 -9.82 10.32 -8.05
N ALA A 264 -9.36 9.09 -7.79
CA ALA A 264 -10.22 8.05 -7.23
C ALA A 264 -10.55 8.34 -5.75
N LYS A 265 -9.60 8.89 -4.99
CA LYS A 265 -9.81 9.32 -3.60
C LYS A 265 -10.83 10.44 -3.52
N HIS A 266 -10.79 11.40 -4.44
CA HIS A 266 -11.80 12.46 -4.54
C HIS A 266 -13.21 11.87 -4.71
N VAL A 267 -13.39 10.92 -5.64
CA VAL A 267 -14.69 10.25 -5.82
C VAL A 267 -15.10 9.47 -4.57
N GLN A 268 -14.15 8.79 -3.90
CA GLN A 268 -14.42 8.11 -2.65
C GLN A 268 -14.89 9.09 -1.54
N ASP A 269 -14.23 10.23 -1.41
CA ASP A 269 -14.57 11.26 -0.41
C ASP A 269 -15.97 11.84 -0.64
N GLU A 270 -16.34 12.10 -1.90
CA GLU A 270 -17.69 12.55 -2.26
C GLU A 270 -18.74 11.46 -1.97
N LEU A 271 -18.46 10.19 -2.26
CA LEU A 271 -19.34 9.08 -1.87
C LEU A 271 -19.51 8.99 -0.35
N GLN A 272 -18.45 9.19 0.43
CA GLN A 272 -18.53 9.23 1.89
C GLN A 272 -19.37 10.40 2.39
N LEU A 273 -19.20 11.58 1.78
CA LEU A 273 -19.97 12.77 2.12
C LEU A 273 -21.47 12.55 1.84
N LEU A 274 -21.81 11.98 0.69
CA LEU A 274 -23.20 11.63 0.35
C LEU A 274 -23.80 10.63 1.36
N ASN A 275 -23.02 9.62 1.79
CA ASN A 275 -23.45 8.71 2.86
C ASN A 275 -23.72 9.45 4.18
N LYS A 276 -22.83 10.38 4.58
CA LYS A 276 -22.99 11.18 5.81
C LYS A 276 -24.23 12.09 5.76
N ILE A 277 -24.48 12.73 4.62
CA ILE A 277 -25.68 13.57 4.42
C ILE A 277 -26.94 12.73 4.55
N LEU A 278 -26.95 11.57 3.88
CA LEU A 278 -28.08 10.66 3.89
C LEU A 278 -28.35 10.08 5.30
N ASP A 279 -27.31 9.78 6.07
CA ASP A 279 -27.42 9.35 7.47
C ASP A 279 -27.99 10.46 8.38
N ALA A 280 -27.62 11.72 8.13
CA ALA A 280 -28.02 12.85 8.97
C ALA A 280 -29.41 13.39 8.65
N ARG A 281 -29.80 13.41 7.37
CA ARG A 281 -31.00 14.10 6.87
C ARG A 281 -32.08 13.17 6.33
N GLY A 282 -31.78 11.88 6.16
CA GLY A 282 -32.75 10.89 5.71
C GLY A 282 -33.38 11.25 4.35
N ALA A 283 -34.69 11.03 4.24
CA ALA A 283 -35.43 11.20 2.99
C ALA A 283 -35.72 12.67 2.62
N ASP A 284 -35.45 13.64 3.49
CA ASP A 284 -35.84 15.05 3.26
C ASP A 284 -34.99 15.70 2.15
N ASP A 285 -33.72 15.31 2.01
CA ASP A 285 -32.79 15.78 0.95
C ASP A 285 -32.50 14.71 -0.11
N ALA A 286 -33.40 13.74 -0.22
CA ALA A 286 -33.39 12.63 -1.16
C ALA A 286 -33.04 13.05 -2.61
N ALA A 287 -33.81 13.99 -3.17
CA ALA A 287 -33.72 14.36 -4.58
C ALA A 287 -32.38 15.04 -4.91
N GLU A 288 -31.90 15.94 -4.03
CA GLU A 288 -30.61 16.59 -4.20
C GLU A 288 -29.47 15.57 -4.12
N THR A 289 -29.54 14.66 -3.15
CA THR A 289 -28.56 13.58 -2.96
C THR A 289 -28.46 12.69 -4.20
N VAL A 290 -29.59 12.34 -4.81
CA VAL A 290 -29.65 11.53 -6.04
C VAL A 290 -29.03 12.27 -7.23
N MET A 291 -29.32 13.56 -7.38
CA MET A 291 -28.76 14.37 -8.45
C MET A 291 -27.24 14.53 -8.31
N ARG A 292 -26.75 14.80 -7.09
CA ARG A 292 -25.31 14.85 -6.81
C ARG A 292 -24.63 13.51 -7.10
N PHE A 293 -25.25 12.40 -6.68
CA PHE A 293 -24.74 11.05 -6.96
C PHE A 293 -24.65 10.76 -8.46
N ARG A 294 -25.66 11.15 -9.25
CA ARG A 294 -25.63 11.00 -10.72
C ARG A 294 -24.46 11.75 -11.36
N ASN A 295 -24.23 12.99 -10.95
CA ASN A 295 -23.11 13.79 -11.47
C ASN A 295 -21.77 13.15 -11.09
N LEU A 296 -21.62 12.72 -9.84
CA LEU A 296 -20.43 12.03 -9.36
C LEU A 296 -20.16 10.72 -10.13
N TYR A 297 -21.21 9.96 -10.43
CA TYR A 297 -21.08 8.73 -11.21
C TYR A 297 -20.59 9.01 -12.64
N GLN A 298 -21.07 10.07 -13.29
CA GLN A 298 -20.58 10.49 -14.61
C GLN A 298 -19.11 10.94 -14.57
N GLU A 299 -18.69 11.59 -13.50
CA GLU A 299 -17.28 11.94 -13.27
C GLU A 299 -16.43 10.68 -13.10
N MET A 300 -16.87 9.75 -12.26
CA MET A 300 -16.21 8.45 -12.05
C MET A 300 -16.00 7.67 -13.35
N MET A 301 -16.97 7.69 -14.26
CA MET A 301 -16.90 7.00 -15.57
C MET A 301 -15.85 7.58 -16.52
N ARG A 302 -15.33 8.79 -16.27
CA ARG A 302 -14.30 9.44 -17.09
C ARG A 302 -12.89 9.28 -16.52
N LEU A 303 -12.75 8.65 -15.35
CA LEU A 303 -11.46 8.46 -14.71
C LEU A 303 -10.60 7.44 -15.48
N ASP A 304 -9.36 7.82 -15.76
CA ASP A 304 -8.33 6.91 -16.28
C ASP A 304 -7.59 6.24 -15.11
N ILE A 305 -8.25 5.24 -14.50
CA ILE A 305 -7.72 4.51 -13.34
C ILE A 305 -7.66 3.00 -13.60
N PRO A 306 -6.76 2.26 -12.92
CA PRO A 306 -6.69 0.81 -13.04
C PRO A 306 -8.01 0.13 -12.67
N TYR A 307 -8.32 -0.97 -13.36
CA TYR A 307 -9.55 -1.76 -13.16
C TYR A 307 -9.84 -2.11 -11.71
N GLU A 308 -8.80 -2.45 -10.92
CA GLU A 308 -8.93 -2.83 -9.51
C GLU A 308 -9.52 -1.69 -8.66
N GLN A 309 -9.11 -0.45 -8.90
CA GLN A 309 -9.62 0.72 -8.20
C GLN A 309 -11.02 1.08 -8.70
N TRP A 310 -11.25 0.95 -10.01
CA TRP A 310 -12.56 1.15 -10.61
C TRP A 310 -13.60 0.19 -10.03
N ALA A 311 -13.27 -1.09 -9.89
CA ALA A 311 -14.15 -2.10 -9.29
C ALA A 311 -14.49 -1.79 -7.81
N ILE A 312 -13.56 -1.20 -7.05
CA ILE A 312 -13.81 -0.76 -5.68
C ILE A 312 -14.83 0.39 -5.68
N LEU A 313 -14.60 1.45 -6.47
CA LEU A 313 -15.51 2.60 -6.56
C LEU A 313 -16.89 2.20 -7.07
N GLU A 314 -16.96 1.35 -8.09
CA GLU A 314 -18.21 0.81 -8.63
C GLU A 314 -18.98 0.03 -7.55
N SER A 315 -18.28 -0.80 -6.76
CA SER A 315 -18.90 -1.53 -5.65
C SER A 315 -19.46 -0.59 -4.57
N MET A 316 -18.78 0.55 -4.32
CA MET A 316 -19.21 1.58 -3.37
C MET A 316 -20.44 2.33 -3.89
N ALA A 317 -20.40 2.75 -5.15
CA ALA A 317 -21.51 3.41 -5.82
C ALA A 317 -22.76 2.51 -5.81
N ARG A 318 -22.65 1.23 -6.18
CA ARG A 318 -23.75 0.26 -6.11
C ARG A 318 -24.29 0.05 -4.69
N ARG A 319 -23.42 0.09 -3.66
CA ARG A 319 -23.89 0.00 -2.26
C ARG A 319 -24.70 1.22 -1.89
N PHE A 320 -24.23 2.41 -2.23
CA PHE A 320 -24.95 3.66 -1.99
C PHE A 320 -26.31 3.69 -2.70
N GLU A 321 -26.32 3.31 -3.96
CA GLU A 321 -27.51 3.17 -4.77
C GLU A 321 -28.55 2.21 -4.15
N ARG A 322 -28.13 1.02 -3.71
CA ARG A 322 -29.01 0.09 -2.98
C ARG A 322 -29.57 0.68 -1.69
N ARG A 323 -28.83 1.56 -0.99
CA ARG A 323 -29.34 2.25 0.20
C ARG A 323 -30.46 3.22 -0.18
N LEU A 324 -30.26 4.02 -1.23
CA LEU A 324 -31.30 4.93 -1.74
C LEU A 324 -32.59 4.16 -2.11
N LEU A 325 -32.47 3.02 -2.79
CA LEU A 325 -33.62 2.15 -3.07
C LEU A 325 -34.29 1.62 -1.79
N GLY A 326 -33.51 1.15 -0.82
CA GLY A 326 -34.04 0.62 0.44
C GLY A 326 -34.83 1.65 1.24
N MET A 327 -34.52 2.93 1.08
CA MET A 327 -35.27 4.04 1.68
C MET A 327 -36.47 4.51 0.86
N HIS A 328 -36.77 3.84 -0.26
CA HIS A 328 -37.85 4.21 -1.20
C HIS A 328 -37.72 5.65 -1.71
N VAL A 329 -36.49 6.16 -1.75
CA VAL A 329 -36.16 7.53 -2.16
C VAL A 329 -36.22 7.70 -3.68
N VAL A 330 -36.02 6.62 -4.43
CA VAL A 330 -35.97 6.63 -5.91
C VAL A 330 -36.66 5.37 -6.45
N SER A 331 -37.35 5.49 -7.59
CA SER A 331 -37.78 4.33 -8.37
C SER A 331 -36.58 3.71 -9.10
N VAL A 332 -36.64 2.40 -9.36
CA VAL A 332 -35.59 1.65 -10.07
C VAL A 332 -35.25 2.32 -11.42
N ASP A 333 -36.26 2.83 -12.13
CA ASP A 333 -36.11 3.43 -13.46
C ASP A 333 -35.40 4.80 -13.48
N ALA A 334 -35.26 5.47 -12.33
CA ALA A 334 -34.67 6.81 -12.24
C ALA A 334 -33.19 6.80 -11.84
N MET A 335 -32.59 5.61 -11.69
CA MET A 335 -31.22 5.45 -11.19
C MET A 335 -30.15 5.43 -12.27
N PRO A 336 -28.97 6.04 -12.03
CA PRO A 336 -27.97 6.29 -13.08
C PRO A 336 -27.37 5.03 -13.74
N LEU A 337 -27.41 3.86 -13.10
CA LEU A 337 -26.77 2.66 -13.64
C LEU A 337 -27.54 2.01 -14.80
N ASP A 338 -28.83 2.28 -14.93
CA ASP A 338 -29.71 1.61 -15.90
C ASP A 338 -30.17 2.52 -17.06
N VAL A 339 -29.79 3.81 -17.04
CA VAL A 339 -30.41 4.85 -17.91
C VAL A 339 -29.94 4.83 -19.38
N GLU A 340 -28.87 4.12 -19.73
CA GLU A 340 -28.37 4.12 -21.12
C GLU A 340 -28.88 2.97 -22.01
N ALA A 341 -29.57 1.95 -21.48
CA ALA A 341 -30.00 0.83 -22.32
C ALA A 341 -31.31 1.06 -23.09
N ASP A 342 -32.23 1.88 -22.57
CA ASP A 342 -33.57 2.04 -23.17
C ASP A 342 -33.81 3.37 -23.92
N ALA A 343 -33.01 4.42 -23.66
CA ALA A 343 -33.12 5.68 -24.40
C ALA A 343 -32.75 5.52 -25.88
N SER A 344 -31.87 4.58 -26.23
CA SER A 344 -31.51 4.26 -27.62
C SER A 344 -32.56 3.40 -28.34
N ARG A 345 -33.44 2.70 -27.61
CA ARG A 345 -34.57 1.94 -28.20
C ARG A 345 -35.78 2.82 -28.47
N ALA A 346 -36.01 3.87 -27.67
CA ALA A 346 -37.11 4.80 -27.88
C ALA A 346 -36.87 5.77 -29.05
N ASN A 347 -35.62 6.02 -29.44
CA ASN A 347 -35.27 7.01 -30.48
C ASN A 347 -35.06 6.41 -31.88
N ASN A 348 -35.00 5.08 -32.01
CA ASN A 348 -35.12 4.42 -33.31
C ASN A 348 -36.59 4.12 -33.55
N GLY A 349 -37.28 5.05 -34.22
CA GLY A 349 -38.69 4.94 -34.58
C GLY A 349 -38.98 3.71 -35.43
N ASP A 350 -39.19 2.58 -34.76
CA ASP A 350 -39.81 1.40 -35.35
C ASP A 350 -41.31 1.42 -35.03
N PRO A 351 -42.18 1.76 -35.99
CA PRO A 351 -43.63 1.79 -35.79
C PRO A 351 -44.24 0.39 -35.54
N ASN A 352 -43.43 -0.67 -35.49
CA ASN A 352 -43.85 -2.04 -35.21
C ASN A 352 -43.51 -2.58 -33.81
N ALA A 353 -43.09 -1.73 -32.86
CA ALA A 353 -42.96 -2.13 -31.45
C ALA A 353 -44.33 -2.40 -30.82
N SER A 354 -44.88 -3.56 -31.15
CA SER A 354 -46.13 -4.10 -30.67
C SER A 354 -46.01 -4.40 -29.16
N ALA A 355 -47.10 -4.10 -28.45
CA ALA A 355 -47.30 -4.19 -27.01
C ALA A 355 -46.66 -5.42 -26.31
N PRO A 356 -46.27 -5.30 -25.02
CA PRO A 356 -45.71 -6.42 -24.28
C PRO A 356 -46.75 -7.54 -24.17
N ALA A 357 -46.40 -8.69 -24.74
CA ALA A 357 -47.16 -9.92 -24.60
C ALA A 357 -47.23 -10.28 -23.11
N ALA A 358 -48.46 -10.33 -22.58
CA ALA A 358 -48.77 -10.82 -21.26
C ALA A 358 -48.10 -12.18 -21.02
N MET A 359 -47.19 -12.22 -20.05
CA MET A 359 -46.56 -13.46 -19.58
C MET A 359 -47.65 -14.32 -18.92
N ARG A 360 -48.15 -15.30 -19.69
CA ARG A 360 -49.02 -16.37 -19.20
C ARG A 360 -48.26 -17.15 -18.13
N VAL A 361 -48.73 -17.03 -16.90
CA VAL A 361 -48.45 -17.94 -15.79
C VAL A 361 -48.93 -19.35 -16.21
N VAL A 362 -47.99 -20.26 -16.48
CA VAL A 362 -48.29 -21.69 -16.52
C VAL A 362 -47.91 -22.26 -15.16
N GLY A 363 -48.91 -22.32 -14.28
CA GLY A 363 -48.91 -23.23 -13.16
C GLY A 363 -49.17 -24.64 -13.68
N ALA A 364 -48.28 -25.57 -13.36
CA ALA A 364 -48.52 -27.00 -13.51
C ALA A 364 -48.40 -27.65 -12.13
N THR A 365 -49.55 -27.84 -11.49
CA THR A 365 -49.75 -28.77 -10.39
C THR A 365 -50.60 -29.94 -10.87
N ARG A 366 -50.03 -31.15 -10.70
CA ARG A 366 -50.62 -32.49 -10.50
C ARG A 366 -51.50 -33.13 -11.59
N HIS A 367 -51.06 -34.30 -12.05
CA HIS A 367 -51.63 -35.57 -11.57
C HIS A 367 -50.53 -36.61 -11.37
#